data_AF-A0AAD9L931-F1
#
_entry.id   AF-A0AAD9L931-F1
#
_cell.length_a   1.000
_cell.length_b   1.000
_cell.length_c   1.000
_cell.angle_alpha   90.00
_cell.angle_beta   90.00
_cell.angle_gamma   90.00
#
_symmetry.space_group_name_H-M   'P 1'
#
loop_
_entity.id
_entity.type
_entity.pdbx_description
1 polymer ?
#
loop_
_entity_poly.entity_id
_entity_poly.type
_entity_poly.pdbx_seq_one_letter_code
_entity_poly.pdbx_strand_id
1 'polypeptide(L)'
;MPVVFNTASNGSAPAADAHAPFSPPLSPTPLPSTTQNLIGLSQDVAALLSLSIETGASLVHHVYKSTLTTLGLGNDVQPHVSVRNTTQGEGGRGMAVVVIGADEPTGRALSLHLAKVGYTVFAMIPLPSPQSPPTSAALSALLLSWSRIQKRLTARSPNHPGAVVPIITDPDTVLLYRVDGMGPRSHYAHAGDTIRAYCIEQHLALVAVVCAGRSPRTTPTTELLNPVPSPPKKVKFIDEADVIPADASSKTPRTSTTGPLVPSLKSIRPGALALTDDSTLFSMYRVNVVDPIAIIRELEDLLSLPLSTGKGRSRVVFVNNHSGTIGDSDYTESSVERRVAGITRVIGTARAEATRLLHEDLGAIGIDVCEVLVGPMISRPSNSRGHRRSGSDESNDSNSGRQRAIADALRNGERRGSSDIEAEETDNKQLVLSQRLAMISRIWAVDDALLFSAVRRAIEDRYPRYRHHAGLSPLVASIAEVTPGAGIVKMIGRWFVRRLFMPRK
;
A
#
# COMPACT_ATOMS: atom_id res chain seq x y z
N MET A 1 -27.52 22.11 -42.50
CA MET A 1 -28.53 22.85 -41.72
C MET A 1 -27.87 23.49 -40.52
N PRO A 2 -27.76 24.83 -40.43
CA PRO A 2 -27.26 25.49 -39.24
C PRO A 2 -28.44 25.86 -38.32
N VAL A 3 -28.36 25.44 -37.06
CA VAL A 3 -29.31 25.83 -36.02
C VAL A 3 -28.82 27.12 -35.38
N VAL A 4 -29.58 28.19 -35.61
CA VAL A 4 -29.46 29.50 -34.97
C VAL A 4 -30.07 29.40 -33.58
N PHE A 5 -29.30 29.69 -32.53
CA PHE A 5 -29.85 29.85 -31.18
C PHE A 5 -30.21 31.31 -30.93
N ASN A 6 -31.50 31.50 -30.66
CA ASN A 6 -32.16 32.76 -30.39
C ASN A 6 -31.99 33.12 -28.90
N THR A 7 -31.45 34.31 -28.61
CA THR A 7 -31.32 34.85 -27.26
C THR A 7 -32.43 35.87 -26.99
N ALA A 8 -33.38 35.53 -26.12
CA ALA A 8 -34.14 36.51 -25.33
C ALA A 8 -34.95 35.80 -24.23
N SER A 9 -34.74 36.17 -22.97
CA SER A 9 -35.69 37.04 -22.25
C SER A 9 -35.51 36.98 -20.72
N ASN A 10 -35.42 38.20 -20.19
CA ASN A 10 -35.71 38.71 -18.85
C ASN A 10 -36.32 37.76 -17.80
N GLY A 11 -35.72 37.78 -16.61
CA GLY A 11 -36.33 37.26 -15.39
C GLY A 11 -35.72 37.88 -14.12
N SER A 12 -36.38 38.95 -13.66
CA SER A 12 -36.52 39.43 -12.26
C SER A 12 -35.34 39.27 -11.27
N ALA A 13 -34.80 40.43 -10.87
CA ALA A 13 -33.95 40.57 -9.69
C ALA A 13 -34.73 40.37 -8.39
N PRO A 14 -34.26 39.51 -7.46
CA PRO A 14 -34.67 39.55 -6.07
C PRO A 14 -33.79 40.52 -5.26
N ALA A 15 -34.43 41.09 -4.24
CA ALA A 15 -33.97 42.16 -3.38
C ALA A 15 -32.62 41.89 -2.69
N ALA A 16 -31.89 42.99 -2.51
CA ALA A 16 -30.63 43.06 -1.80
C ALA A 16 -30.86 42.87 -0.28
N ASP A 17 -30.55 41.67 0.21
CA ASP A 17 -30.33 41.44 1.64
C ASP A 17 -28.94 41.94 2.03
N ALA A 18 -28.90 42.72 3.12
CA ALA A 18 -27.73 43.37 3.66
C ALA A 18 -26.67 42.34 4.09
N HIS A 19 -25.58 42.27 3.33
CA HIS A 19 -24.38 41.52 3.67
C HIS A 19 -23.71 42.10 4.92
N ALA A 20 -23.63 41.30 5.98
CA ALA A 20 -22.69 41.50 7.06
C ALA A 20 -21.24 41.55 6.52
N PRO A 21 -20.34 42.36 7.10
CA PRO A 21 -18.97 42.51 6.62
C PRO A 21 -18.23 41.16 6.71
N PHE A 22 -18.02 40.55 5.55
CA PHE A 22 -17.18 39.37 5.39
C PHE A 22 -15.72 39.78 5.62
N SER A 23 -15.22 39.53 6.83
CA SER A 23 -13.79 39.66 7.13
C SER A 23 -13.00 38.76 6.18
N PRO A 24 -12.03 39.29 5.41
CA PRO A 24 -11.24 38.46 4.51
C PRO A 24 -10.51 37.38 5.31
N PRO A 25 -10.51 36.11 4.86
CA PRO A 25 -9.76 35.06 5.53
C PRO A 25 -8.28 35.43 5.51
N LEU A 26 -7.73 35.76 6.69
CA LEU A 26 -6.31 36.04 6.90
C LEU A 26 -5.45 34.97 6.23
N SER A 27 -4.69 35.39 5.23
CA SER A 27 -3.71 34.60 4.49
C SER A 27 -2.80 33.87 5.48
N PRO A 28 -2.56 32.56 5.30
CA PRO A 28 -1.69 31.82 6.20
C PRO A 28 -0.28 32.40 6.14
N THR A 29 0.24 32.80 7.30
CA THR A 29 1.65 33.16 7.46
C THR A 29 2.50 31.91 7.19
N PRO A 30 3.41 31.94 6.21
CA PRO A 30 4.27 30.81 5.92
C PRO A 30 5.16 30.51 7.13
N LEU A 31 5.29 29.22 7.46
CA LEU A 31 6.26 28.77 8.46
C LEU A 31 7.68 29.24 8.10
N PRO A 32 8.56 29.40 9.10
CA PRO A 32 9.97 29.68 8.84
C PRO A 32 10.56 28.53 8.02
N SER A 33 11.14 28.85 6.86
CA SER A 33 11.74 27.93 5.90
C SER A 33 12.79 26.97 6.49
N THR A 34 13.38 27.34 7.63
CA THR A 34 14.42 26.57 8.32
C THR A 34 13.91 25.24 8.88
N THR A 35 12.72 25.19 9.47
CA THR A 35 12.18 23.93 10.04
C THR A 35 11.84 22.92 8.95
N GLN A 36 11.36 23.41 7.80
CA GLN A 36 11.03 22.58 6.64
C GLN A 36 12.27 21.94 6.02
N ASN A 37 13.36 22.71 5.88
CA ASN A 37 14.64 22.20 5.40
C ASN A 37 15.23 21.13 6.32
N LEU A 38 15.11 21.31 7.64
CA LEU A 38 15.56 20.31 8.62
C LEU A 38 14.76 19.00 8.51
N ILE A 39 13.44 19.08 8.33
CA ILE A 39 12.59 17.88 8.15
C ILE A 39 12.98 17.15 6.85
N GLY A 40 13.16 17.88 5.74
CA GLY A 40 13.63 17.30 4.48
C GLY A 40 14.97 16.59 4.63
N LEU A 41 15.95 17.27 5.22
CA LEU A 41 17.29 16.72 5.45
C LEU A 41 17.26 15.49 6.35
N SER A 42 16.45 15.48 7.41
CA SER A 42 16.33 14.33 8.30
C SER A 42 15.73 13.09 7.60
N GLN A 43 14.81 13.29 6.66
CA GLN A 43 14.28 12.21 5.83
C GLN A 43 15.30 11.71 4.82
N ASP A 44 16.05 12.60 4.18
CA ASP A 44 17.12 12.21 3.26
C ASP A 44 18.18 11.39 3.99
N VAL A 45 18.54 11.78 5.21
CA VAL A 45 19.45 11.00 6.08
C VAL A 45 18.84 9.66 6.46
N ALA A 46 17.55 9.60 6.83
CA ALA A 46 16.88 8.34 7.17
C ALA A 46 16.77 7.40 5.96
N ALA A 47 16.49 7.95 4.78
CA ALA A 47 16.46 7.22 3.51
C ALA A 47 17.85 6.68 3.16
N LEU A 48 18.89 7.52 3.29
CA LEU A 48 20.27 7.14 3.04
C LEU A 48 20.74 6.06 4.02
N LEU A 49 20.37 6.16 5.30
CA LEU A 49 20.70 5.18 6.33
C LEU A 49 20.00 3.84 6.08
N SER A 50 18.70 3.87 5.75
CA SER A 50 17.95 2.67 5.35
C SER A 50 18.59 2.02 4.11
N LEU A 51 18.95 2.82 3.10
CA LEU A 51 19.62 2.33 1.89
C LEU A 51 21.03 1.81 2.17
N SER A 52 21.79 2.44 3.07
CA SER A 52 23.15 2.02 3.41
C SER A 52 23.16 0.72 4.17
N ILE A 53 22.22 0.51 5.10
CA ILE A 53 22.07 -0.77 5.82
C ILE A 53 21.70 -1.88 4.84
N GLU A 54 20.73 -1.62 3.96
CA GLU A 54 20.33 -2.59 2.94
C GLU A 54 21.47 -2.90 1.95
N THR A 55 22.28 -1.89 1.60
CA THR A 55 23.46 -2.08 0.75
C THR A 55 24.57 -2.85 1.46
N GLY A 56 24.85 -2.51 2.71
CA GLY A 56 25.83 -3.20 3.55
C GLY A 56 25.47 -4.66 3.73
N ALA A 57 24.20 -4.98 4.02
CA ALA A 57 23.74 -6.35 4.16
C ALA A 57 23.87 -7.16 2.84
N SER A 58 23.63 -6.54 1.68
CA SER A 58 23.85 -7.17 0.37
C SER A 58 25.34 -7.48 0.14
N LEU A 59 26.20 -6.52 0.49
CA LEU A 59 27.65 -6.65 0.35
C LEU A 59 28.20 -7.73 1.29
N VAL A 60 27.77 -7.76 2.56
CA VAL A 60 28.15 -8.80 3.52
C VAL A 60 27.72 -10.17 3.03
N HIS A 61 26.50 -10.31 2.50
CA HIS A 61 26.05 -11.58 1.93
C HIS A 61 26.85 -11.98 0.68
N HIS A 62 27.19 -11.02 -0.20
CA HIS A 62 28.04 -11.28 -1.36
C HIS A 62 29.44 -11.73 -0.93
N VAL A 63 30.08 -11.04 0.01
CA VAL A 63 31.39 -11.41 0.55
C VAL A 63 31.30 -12.80 1.19
N TYR A 64 30.30 -13.06 2.03
CA TYR A 64 30.10 -14.36 2.66
C TYR A 64 29.94 -15.49 1.64
N LYS A 65 29.06 -15.34 0.64
CA LYS A 65 28.91 -16.34 -0.42
C LYS A 65 30.17 -16.50 -1.25
N SER A 66 30.82 -15.40 -1.63
CA SER A 66 32.08 -15.44 -2.35
C SER A 66 33.14 -16.21 -1.55
N THR A 67 33.23 -15.99 -0.23
CA THR A 67 34.16 -16.72 0.63
C THR A 67 33.83 -18.21 0.72
N LEU A 68 32.54 -18.57 0.86
CA LEU A 68 32.11 -19.98 0.84
C LEU A 68 32.42 -20.67 -0.49
N THR A 69 32.22 -19.97 -1.61
CA THR A 69 32.57 -20.46 -2.95
C THR A 69 34.08 -20.65 -3.08
N THR A 70 34.90 -19.69 -2.62
CA THR A 70 36.37 -19.82 -2.66
C THR A 70 36.90 -20.94 -1.77
N LEU A 71 36.19 -21.25 -0.68
CA LEU A 71 36.55 -22.35 0.22
C LEU A 71 36.11 -23.74 -0.29
N GLY A 72 35.44 -23.82 -1.44
CA GLY A 72 34.95 -25.09 -1.99
C GLY A 72 33.85 -25.74 -1.14
N LEU A 73 33.29 -25.03 -0.15
CA LEU A 73 32.21 -25.52 0.71
C LEU A 73 30.83 -25.33 0.07
N GLY A 74 30.73 -24.52 -0.99
CA GLY A 74 29.51 -24.31 -1.76
C GLY A 74 29.53 -25.12 -3.06
N ASN A 75 29.31 -26.44 -2.98
CA ASN A 75 29.44 -27.34 -4.13
C ASN A 75 28.33 -27.25 -5.20
N ASP A 76 27.32 -26.37 -5.10
CA ASP A 76 26.21 -26.40 -6.07
C ASP A 76 25.59 -25.05 -6.43
N VAL A 77 26.22 -23.94 -6.05
CA VAL A 77 25.78 -22.62 -6.50
C VAL A 77 26.81 -22.10 -7.48
N GLN A 78 26.79 -22.59 -8.72
CA GLN A 78 27.47 -21.90 -9.81
C GLN A 78 26.93 -20.46 -9.80
N PRO A 79 27.77 -19.45 -9.47
CA PRO A 79 27.32 -18.09 -9.58
C PRO A 79 27.02 -17.88 -11.06
N HIS A 80 25.73 -17.75 -11.39
CA HIS A 80 25.34 -17.32 -12.72
C HIS A 80 25.89 -15.89 -12.85
N VAL A 81 27.13 -15.76 -13.31
CA VAL A 81 27.74 -14.50 -13.71
C VAL A 81 27.10 -14.20 -15.07
N SER A 82 25.83 -13.81 -15.04
CA SER A 82 25.30 -13.02 -16.13
C SER A 82 26.18 -11.78 -16.17
N VAL A 83 27.13 -11.77 -17.10
CA VAL A 83 27.98 -10.63 -17.42
C VAL A 83 27.04 -9.57 -17.95
N ARG A 84 26.39 -8.86 -17.03
CA ARG A 84 25.53 -7.73 -17.33
C ARG A 84 26.48 -6.64 -17.80
N ASN A 85 26.67 -6.56 -19.12
CA ASN A 85 27.48 -5.54 -19.76
C ASN A 85 27.06 -4.19 -19.19
N THR A 86 27.98 -3.60 -18.45
CA THR A 86 27.75 -2.47 -17.53
C THR A 86 27.61 -1.15 -18.28
N THR A 87 27.53 -1.20 -19.60
CA THR A 87 27.20 -0.09 -20.48
C THR A 87 25.70 0.19 -20.36
N GLN A 88 25.36 0.89 -19.27
CA GLN A 88 24.39 1.98 -19.11
C GLN A 88 23.29 2.07 -20.19
N GLY A 89 22.00 2.14 -19.88
CA GLY A 89 21.44 2.78 -18.68
C GLY A 89 19.95 2.51 -18.42
N GLU A 90 19.40 1.39 -18.89
CA GLU A 90 17.98 1.08 -18.68
C GLU A 90 17.82 -0.38 -18.24
N GLY A 91 17.93 -0.60 -16.93
CA GLY A 91 17.93 -1.94 -16.33
C GLY A 91 16.68 -2.76 -16.60
N GLY A 92 15.58 -2.12 -17.01
CA GLY A 92 14.29 -2.75 -17.31
C GLY A 92 14.05 -3.12 -18.78
N ARG A 93 14.98 -2.82 -19.72
CA ARG A 93 14.73 -3.11 -21.15
C ARG A 93 14.49 -4.60 -21.38
N GLY A 94 13.39 -4.95 -22.04
CA GLY A 94 13.02 -6.34 -22.30
C GLY A 94 12.50 -7.09 -21.07
N MET A 95 12.24 -6.38 -19.97
CA MET A 95 11.75 -6.93 -18.71
C MET A 95 10.34 -6.40 -18.45
N ALA A 96 9.45 -7.30 -18.05
CA ALA A 96 8.10 -6.98 -17.67
C ALA A 96 7.86 -7.16 -16.18
N VAL A 97 7.02 -6.30 -15.61
CA VAL A 97 6.58 -6.36 -14.22
C VAL A 97 5.06 -6.25 -14.16
N VAL A 98 4.40 -7.13 -13.42
CA VAL A 98 2.96 -7.02 -13.15
C VAL A 98 2.78 -6.31 -11.81
N VAL A 99 1.94 -5.28 -11.75
CA VAL A 99 1.62 -4.56 -10.51
C VAL A 99 0.15 -4.79 -10.17
N ILE A 100 -0.09 -5.51 -9.08
CA ILE A 100 -1.41 -5.77 -8.52
C ILE A 100 -1.75 -4.65 -7.53
N GLY A 101 -2.97 -4.12 -7.59
CA GLY A 101 -3.38 -2.96 -6.81
C GLY A 101 -2.94 -1.63 -7.44
N ALA A 102 -2.83 -1.58 -8.78
CA ALA A 102 -2.46 -0.35 -9.48
C ALA A 102 -3.55 0.73 -9.41
N ASP A 103 -4.74 0.41 -8.91
CA ASP A 103 -5.80 1.36 -8.64
C ASP A 103 -5.56 2.19 -7.36
N GLU A 104 -4.74 1.68 -6.44
CA GLU A 104 -4.30 2.39 -5.25
C GLU A 104 -3.23 3.43 -5.57
N PRO A 105 -3.11 4.52 -4.79
CA PRO A 105 -2.12 5.56 -5.05
C PRO A 105 -0.68 5.03 -4.97
N THR A 106 -0.43 4.03 -4.11
CA THR A 106 0.87 3.36 -3.96
C THR A 106 1.19 2.50 -5.18
N GLY A 107 0.29 1.59 -5.57
CA GLY A 107 0.49 0.74 -6.75
C GLY A 107 0.60 1.56 -8.03
N ARG A 108 -0.24 2.59 -8.19
CA ARG A 108 -0.15 3.54 -9.32
C ARG A 108 1.20 4.24 -9.38
N ALA A 109 1.71 4.74 -8.25
CA ALA A 109 3.02 5.39 -8.20
C ALA A 109 4.14 4.41 -8.56
N LEU A 110 4.11 3.20 -8.01
CA LEU A 110 5.07 2.14 -8.35
C LEU A 110 5.05 1.82 -9.84
N SER A 111 3.86 1.67 -10.45
CA SER A 111 3.73 1.43 -11.88
C SER A 111 4.40 2.51 -12.72
N LEU A 112 4.16 3.79 -12.39
CA LEU A 112 4.75 4.91 -13.12
C LEU A 112 6.28 4.99 -12.93
N HIS A 113 6.79 4.73 -11.73
CA HIS A 113 8.21 4.77 -11.46
C HIS A 113 8.99 3.59 -12.08
N LEU A 114 8.42 2.37 -12.04
CA LEU A 114 8.99 1.21 -12.71
C LEU A 114 9.01 1.42 -14.23
N ALA A 115 7.90 1.90 -14.80
CA ALA A 115 7.85 2.24 -16.21
C ALA A 115 8.90 3.30 -16.56
N LYS A 116 9.05 4.36 -15.75
CA LYS A 116 10.08 5.39 -15.93
C LYS A 116 11.52 4.84 -15.94
N VAL A 117 11.79 3.73 -15.24
CA VAL A 117 13.12 3.08 -15.23
C VAL A 117 13.34 2.17 -16.46
N GLY A 118 12.29 1.93 -17.26
CA GLY A 118 12.37 1.20 -18.52
C GLY A 118 11.70 -0.17 -18.49
N TYR A 119 10.96 -0.51 -17.43
CA TYR A 119 10.17 -1.75 -17.38
C TYR A 119 8.88 -1.61 -18.20
N THR A 120 8.42 -2.69 -18.82
CA THR A 120 7.03 -2.80 -19.27
C THR A 120 6.17 -3.21 -18.09
N VAL A 121 5.28 -2.32 -17.65
CA VAL A 121 4.47 -2.54 -16.45
C VAL A 121 3.05 -2.90 -16.82
N PHE A 122 2.62 -4.11 -16.47
CA PHE A 122 1.21 -4.52 -16.55
C PHE A 122 0.49 -4.09 -15.27
N ALA A 123 -0.29 -3.02 -15.36
CA ALA A 123 -1.00 -2.44 -14.23
C ALA A 123 -2.40 -3.08 -14.10
N MET A 124 -2.58 -3.96 -13.13
CA MET A 124 -3.84 -4.65 -12.89
C MET A 124 -4.81 -3.72 -12.17
N ILE A 125 -5.94 -3.42 -12.83
CA ILE A 125 -6.97 -2.51 -12.34
C ILE A 125 -8.30 -3.26 -12.36
N PRO A 126 -8.92 -3.50 -11.19
CA PRO A 126 -10.22 -4.15 -11.18
C PRO A 126 -11.29 -3.23 -11.76
N LEU A 127 -12.28 -3.83 -12.40
CA LEU A 127 -13.45 -3.14 -12.90
C LEU A 127 -14.14 -2.42 -11.74
N PRO A 128 -14.60 -1.18 -11.96
CA PRO A 128 -15.53 -0.55 -11.05
C PRO A 128 -16.76 -1.44 -10.87
N SER A 129 -17.39 -1.39 -9.69
CA SER A 129 -18.69 -2.05 -9.52
C SER A 129 -19.67 -1.52 -10.58
N PRO A 130 -20.59 -2.34 -11.10
CA PRO A 130 -21.47 -1.96 -12.21
C PRO A 130 -22.37 -0.75 -11.90
N GLN A 131 -22.49 -0.37 -10.62
CA GLN A 131 -23.23 0.80 -10.16
C GLN A 131 -22.42 2.11 -10.21
N SER A 132 -21.10 2.03 -10.37
CA SER A 132 -20.21 3.18 -10.46
C SER A 132 -19.92 3.51 -11.93
N PRO A 133 -19.55 4.77 -12.27
CA PRO A 133 -19.38 5.18 -13.65
C PRO A 133 -18.40 4.27 -14.41
N PRO A 134 -18.63 4.03 -15.72
CA PRO A 134 -17.93 3.00 -16.50
C PRO A 134 -16.42 3.23 -16.62
N THR A 135 -15.93 4.43 -16.28
CA THR A 135 -14.51 4.75 -16.27
C THR A 135 -13.99 4.76 -14.84
N SER A 136 -13.09 3.82 -14.52
CA SER A 136 -12.35 3.85 -13.27
C SER A 136 -11.51 5.14 -13.22
N ALA A 137 -11.78 5.99 -12.24
CA ALA A 137 -10.99 7.21 -12.00
C ALA A 137 -9.50 6.90 -11.78
N ALA A 138 -9.18 5.69 -11.32
CA ALA A 138 -7.81 5.25 -11.15
C ALA A 138 -7.11 4.98 -12.50
N LEU A 139 -7.80 4.33 -13.45
CA LEU A 139 -7.30 4.08 -14.80
C LEU A 139 -7.03 5.38 -15.55
N SER A 140 -7.99 6.32 -15.54
CA SER A 140 -7.83 7.61 -16.21
C SER A 140 -6.67 8.40 -15.60
N ALA A 141 -6.55 8.41 -14.27
CA ALA A 141 -5.44 9.07 -13.59
C ALA A 141 -4.08 8.41 -13.90
N LEU A 142 -4.01 7.08 -14.00
CA LEU A 142 -2.79 6.36 -14.40
C LEU A 142 -2.38 6.74 -15.83
N LEU A 143 -3.30 6.66 -16.79
CA LEU A 143 -3.02 6.95 -18.21
C LEU A 143 -2.64 8.42 -18.43
N LEU A 144 -3.34 9.35 -17.78
CA LEU A 144 -2.99 10.77 -17.86
C LEU A 144 -1.61 11.04 -17.26
N SER A 145 -1.29 10.43 -16.12
CA SER A 145 0.04 10.59 -15.50
C SER A 145 1.14 9.98 -16.36
N TRP A 146 0.91 8.77 -16.90
CA TRP A 146 1.84 8.11 -17.79
C TRP A 146 2.09 8.90 -19.07
N SER A 147 1.05 9.40 -19.74
CA SER A 147 1.19 10.19 -20.97
C SER A 147 2.07 11.44 -20.78
N ARG A 148 1.99 12.09 -19.61
CA ARG A 148 2.84 13.24 -19.26
C ARG A 148 4.29 12.81 -19.06
N ILE A 149 4.52 11.70 -18.36
CA ILE A 149 5.85 11.14 -18.12
C ILE A 149 6.48 10.70 -19.45
N GLN A 150 5.73 9.98 -20.28
CA GLN A 150 6.16 9.47 -21.57
C GLN A 150 6.61 10.60 -22.49
N LYS A 151 5.85 11.69 -22.64
CA LYS A 151 6.25 12.86 -23.45
C LYS A 151 7.62 13.42 -23.03
N ARG A 152 7.86 13.52 -21.71
CA ARG A 152 9.15 13.99 -21.17
C ARG A 152 10.27 12.98 -21.39
N LEU A 153 9.98 11.69 -21.22
CA LEU A 153 10.93 10.62 -21.46
C LEU A 153 11.33 10.54 -22.92
N THR A 154 10.38 10.58 -23.86
CA THR A 154 10.66 10.57 -25.30
C THR A 154 11.49 11.79 -25.73
N ALA A 155 11.28 12.96 -25.12
CA ALA A 155 12.09 14.14 -25.39
C ALA A 155 13.55 14.00 -24.90
N ARG A 156 13.77 13.27 -23.79
CA ARG A 156 15.11 13.06 -23.20
C ARG A 156 15.84 11.83 -23.75
N SER A 157 15.08 10.78 -24.01
CA SER A 157 15.50 9.44 -24.41
C SER A 157 14.47 8.89 -25.41
N PRO A 158 14.64 9.13 -26.73
CA PRO A 158 13.66 8.76 -27.75
C PRO A 158 13.33 7.26 -27.78
N ASN A 159 14.31 6.43 -27.41
CA ASN A 159 14.21 4.97 -27.43
C ASN A 159 13.94 4.37 -26.04
N HIS A 160 13.34 5.14 -25.12
CA HIS A 160 13.04 4.65 -23.78
C HIS A 160 12.05 3.47 -23.85
N PRO A 161 12.38 2.29 -23.29
CA PRO A 161 11.61 1.06 -23.47
C PRO A 161 10.43 0.94 -22.49
N GLY A 162 10.31 1.87 -21.54
CA GLY A 162 9.30 1.80 -20.50
C GLY A 162 7.89 1.99 -21.05
N ALA A 163 6.96 1.17 -20.58
CA ALA A 163 5.56 1.25 -20.97
C ALA A 163 4.66 0.92 -19.77
N VAL A 164 3.44 1.47 -19.76
CA VAL A 164 2.38 1.09 -18.82
C VAL A 164 1.23 0.52 -19.63
N VAL A 165 0.94 -0.77 -19.42
CA VAL A 165 -0.13 -1.52 -20.07
C VAL A 165 -1.21 -1.80 -19.01
N PRO A 166 -2.33 -1.07 -19.00
CA PRO A 166 -3.40 -1.36 -18.05
C PRO A 166 -4.11 -2.66 -18.42
N ILE A 167 -4.28 -3.55 -17.45
CA ILE A 167 -5.04 -4.80 -17.58
C ILE A 167 -6.25 -4.70 -16.67
N ILE A 168 -7.43 -4.75 -17.29
CA ILE A 168 -8.70 -4.64 -16.59
C ILE A 168 -9.12 -6.03 -16.13
N THR A 169 -9.38 -6.20 -14.84
CA THR A 169 -9.83 -7.49 -14.27
C THR A 169 -11.22 -7.40 -13.70
N ASP A 170 -12.05 -8.41 -13.91
CA ASP A 170 -13.36 -8.47 -13.28
C ASP A 170 -13.26 -9.18 -11.92
N PRO A 171 -13.52 -8.49 -10.79
CA PRO A 171 -13.56 -9.17 -9.50
C PRO A 171 -14.81 -10.07 -9.36
N ASP A 172 -15.94 -9.81 -9.97
CA ASP A 172 -17.19 -10.44 -9.50
C ASP A 172 -17.52 -11.79 -10.16
N THR A 173 -16.71 -12.26 -11.11
CA THR A 173 -16.98 -13.48 -11.90
C THR A 173 -16.82 -14.80 -11.13
N VAL A 174 -16.34 -14.77 -9.88
CA VAL A 174 -15.93 -15.96 -9.10
C VAL A 174 -17.09 -16.88 -8.70
N LEU A 175 -18.33 -16.38 -8.59
CA LEU A 175 -19.42 -17.16 -7.97
C LEU A 175 -20.38 -17.83 -8.95
N LEU A 176 -20.30 -17.56 -10.26
CA LEU A 176 -21.44 -17.86 -11.15
C LEU A 176 -21.22 -18.91 -12.23
N TYR A 177 -19.99 -19.37 -12.49
CA TYR A 177 -19.75 -20.30 -13.60
C TYR A 177 -18.99 -21.56 -13.19
N ARG A 178 -19.70 -22.47 -12.51
CA ARG A 178 -19.41 -23.91 -12.54
C ARG A 178 -20.36 -24.56 -13.55
N VAL A 179 -20.25 -24.17 -14.83
CA VAL A 179 -21.05 -24.74 -15.91
C VAL A 179 -20.21 -25.79 -16.63
N ASP A 180 -20.62 -27.04 -16.49
CA ASP A 180 -20.31 -28.25 -17.26
C ASP A 180 -18.84 -28.52 -17.68
N GLY A 181 -18.15 -29.29 -16.84
CA GLY A 181 -17.08 -30.22 -17.27
C GLY A 181 -15.70 -29.62 -17.58
N MET A 182 -15.60 -28.33 -17.92
CA MET A 182 -14.30 -27.63 -17.88
C MET A 182 -14.07 -27.14 -16.45
N GLY A 183 -12.93 -27.53 -15.87
CA GLY A 183 -12.53 -27.05 -14.55
C GLY A 183 -12.61 -25.52 -14.46
N PRO A 184 -12.85 -24.96 -13.26
CA PRO A 184 -13.03 -23.53 -13.08
C PRO A 184 -11.82 -22.79 -13.65
N ARG A 185 -12.00 -22.11 -14.78
CA ARG A 185 -10.99 -21.19 -15.30
C ARG A 185 -10.83 -20.08 -14.28
N SER A 186 -9.59 -19.80 -13.89
CA SER A 186 -9.28 -18.69 -13.02
C SER A 186 -9.88 -17.41 -13.60
N HIS A 187 -10.50 -16.58 -12.76
CA HIS A 187 -10.97 -15.24 -13.13
C HIS A 187 -9.86 -14.35 -13.72
N TYR A 188 -8.59 -14.71 -13.48
CA TYR A 188 -7.43 -14.05 -14.07
C TYR A 188 -6.92 -14.71 -15.36
N ALA A 189 -7.52 -15.80 -15.84
CA ALA A 189 -7.05 -16.52 -17.04
C ALA A 189 -6.94 -15.60 -18.25
N HIS A 190 -7.96 -14.77 -18.51
CA HIS A 190 -7.93 -13.84 -19.63
C HIS A 190 -6.84 -12.77 -19.48
N ALA A 191 -6.62 -12.26 -18.26
CA ALA A 191 -5.54 -11.33 -17.97
C ALA A 191 -4.17 -11.99 -18.15
N GLY A 192 -4.01 -13.23 -17.68
CA GLY A 192 -2.83 -14.06 -17.86
C GLY A 192 -2.51 -14.31 -19.33
N ASP A 193 -3.51 -14.69 -20.12
CA ASP A 193 -3.38 -14.91 -21.57
C ASP A 193 -2.97 -13.64 -22.31
N THR A 194 -3.53 -12.49 -21.92
CA THR A 194 -3.17 -11.19 -22.48
C THR A 194 -1.71 -10.84 -22.17
N ILE A 195 -1.28 -11.05 -20.91
CA ILE A 195 0.11 -10.82 -20.49
C ILE A 195 1.06 -11.77 -21.21
N ARG A 196 0.71 -13.05 -21.35
CA ARG A 196 1.45 -14.06 -22.11
C ARG A 196 1.64 -13.64 -23.57
N ALA A 197 0.54 -13.35 -24.24
CA ALA A 197 0.56 -12.94 -25.65
C ALA A 197 1.46 -11.71 -25.85
N TYR A 198 1.31 -10.69 -25.00
CA TYR A 198 2.11 -9.47 -25.07
C TYR A 198 3.59 -9.73 -24.78
N CYS A 199 3.92 -10.54 -23.77
CA CYS A 199 5.31 -10.89 -23.46
C CYS A 199 5.97 -11.66 -24.59
N ILE A 200 5.26 -12.59 -25.24
CA ILE A 200 5.76 -13.36 -26.38
C ILE A 200 6.00 -12.44 -27.59
N GLU A 201 5.01 -11.62 -27.94
CA GLU A 201 5.06 -10.70 -29.09
C GLU A 201 6.18 -9.67 -28.97
N GLN A 202 6.40 -9.14 -27.75
CA GLN A 202 7.40 -8.10 -27.49
C GLN A 202 8.72 -8.67 -26.94
N HIS A 203 8.90 -9.99 -26.94
CA HIS A 203 10.08 -10.70 -26.42
C HIS A 203 10.47 -10.30 -24.97
N LEU A 204 9.47 -9.99 -24.15
CA LEU A 204 9.65 -9.57 -22.76
C LEU A 204 9.80 -10.79 -21.85
N ALA A 205 10.65 -10.65 -20.82
CA ALA A 205 10.72 -11.59 -19.72
C ALA A 205 9.96 -11.05 -18.52
N LEU A 206 8.94 -11.77 -18.05
CA LEU A 206 8.22 -11.41 -16.84
C LEU A 206 9.11 -11.69 -15.62
N VAL A 207 9.65 -10.65 -15.01
CA VAL A 207 10.65 -10.79 -13.94
C VAL A 207 10.13 -10.54 -12.56
N ALA A 208 8.99 -9.84 -12.44
CA ALA A 208 8.39 -9.64 -11.14
C ALA A 208 6.87 -9.49 -11.18
N VAL A 209 6.22 -9.95 -10.10
CA VAL A 209 4.86 -9.57 -9.72
C VAL A 209 4.94 -8.77 -8.43
N VAL A 210 4.47 -7.52 -8.44
CA VAL A 210 4.46 -6.63 -7.29
C VAL A 210 3.03 -6.49 -6.78
N CYS A 211 2.79 -6.96 -5.56
CA CYS A 211 1.49 -6.90 -4.91
C CYS A 211 1.45 -5.68 -3.99
N ALA A 212 0.80 -4.59 -4.42
CA ALA A 212 0.56 -3.44 -3.56
C ALA A 212 -0.67 -3.69 -2.69
N GLY A 213 -0.52 -3.58 -1.37
CA GLY A 213 -1.65 -3.74 -0.44
C GLY A 213 -2.67 -2.62 -0.59
N ARG A 214 -3.96 -2.96 -0.57
CA ARG A 214 -5.06 -1.99 -0.47
C ARG A 214 -5.24 -1.53 0.96
N SER A 215 -5.28 -0.21 1.13
CA SER A 215 -5.72 0.38 2.38
C SER A 215 -7.25 0.37 2.44
N PRO A 216 -7.85 0.17 3.63
CA PRO A 216 -9.26 0.45 3.86
C PRO A 216 -9.62 1.81 3.28
N ARG A 217 -10.54 1.84 2.33
CA ARG A 217 -11.11 3.10 1.88
C ARG A 217 -12.06 3.55 2.99
N THR A 218 -11.69 4.59 3.72
CA THR A 218 -12.61 5.27 4.62
C THR A 218 -13.64 5.99 3.76
N THR A 219 -14.70 5.28 3.38
CA THR A 219 -15.84 5.89 2.73
C THR A 219 -16.38 6.93 3.71
N PRO A 220 -16.32 8.23 3.39
CA PRO A 220 -16.80 9.25 4.31
C PRO A 220 -18.29 8.97 4.54
N THR A 221 -18.65 8.58 5.76
CA THR A 221 -20.01 8.18 6.18
C THR A 221 -20.99 9.36 6.17
N THR A 222 -20.69 10.43 5.43
CA THR A 222 -21.41 11.70 5.41
C THR A 222 -22.81 11.56 4.80
N GLU A 223 -23.12 10.49 4.08
CA GLU A 223 -24.45 10.30 3.47
C GLU A 223 -25.49 9.61 4.36
N LEU A 224 -25.11 9.02 5.51
CA LEU A 224 -26.08 8.34 6.39
C LEU A 224 -26.85 9.27 7.34
N LEU A 225 -26.61 10.59 7.29
CA LEU A 225 -27.36 11.57 8.08
C LEU A 225 -28.57 12.18 7.34
N ASN A 226 -28.83 11.77 6.10
CA ASN A 226 -30.13 12.02 5.48
C ASN A 226 -31.01 10.78 5.65
N PRO A 227 -31.88 10.72 6.68
CA PRO A 227 -32.87 9.66 6.80
C PRO A 227 -33.78 9.75 5.57
N VAL A 228 -33.58 8.85 4.61
CA VAL A 228 -34.58 8.61 3.56
C VAL A 228 -35.83 8.09 4.29
N PRO A 229 -36.99 8.77 4.20
CA PRO A 229 -38.20 8.30 4.84
C PRO A 229 -38.62 6.98 4.19
N SER A 230 -38.44 5.88 4.91
CA SER A 230 -38.90 4.56 4.50
C SER A 230 -40.44 4.51 4.55
N PRO A 231 -41.11 4.00 3.51
CA PRO A 231 -42.56 3.79 3.56
C PRO A 231 -42.90 2.64 4.54
N PRO A 232 -44.02 2.74 5.29
CA PRO A 232 -44.39 1.75 6.29
C PRO A 232 -44.81 0.42 5.62
N LYS A 233 -43.95 -0.60 5.67
CA LYS A 233 -44.33 -1.98 5.32
C LYS A 233 -44.78 -2.73 6.58
N LYS A 234 -46.10 -2.95 6.68
CA LYS A 234 -46.70 -3.95 7.57
C LYS A 234 -46.40 -5.35 7.02
N VAL A 235 -45.45 -6.06 7.62
CA VAL A 235 -45.25 -7.50 7.39
C VAL A 235 -45.88 -8.23 8.57
N LYS A 236 -46.96 -8.98 8.31
CA LYS A 236 -47.52 -9.93 9.27
C LYS A 236 -46.58 -11.13 9.35
N PHE A 237 -46.00 -11.35 10.53
CA PHE A 237 -45.37 -12.63 10.87
C PHE A 237 -46.47 -13.68 11.05
N ILE A 238 -46.31 -14.81 10.37
CA ILE A 238 -47.05 -16.04 10.64
C ILE A 238 -46.11 -16.88 11.51
N ASP A 239 -46.54 -17.16 12.73
CA ASP A 239 -45.93 -18.16 13.60
C ASP A 239 -46.26 -19.55 13.06
N GLU A 240 -45.22 -20.32 12.74
CA GLU A 240 -45.33 -21.76 12.52
C GLU A 240 -44.23 -22.44 13.34
N ALA A 241 -44.65 -22.99 14.47
CA ALA A 241 -43.92 -23.98 15.24
C ALA A 241 -44.15 -25.35 14.59
N ASP A 242 -43.09 -26.14 14.39
CA ASP A 242 -43.02 -27.49 14.96
C ASP A 242 -41.76 -28.30 14.58
N VAL A 243 -41.22 -28.96 15.61
CA VAL A 243 -40.64 -30.31 15.67
C VAL A 243 -39.40 -30.66 14.82
N ILE A 244 -38.25 -30.81 15.48
CA ILE A 244 -37.19 -31.77 15.09
C ILE A 244 -36.72 -32.55 16.33
N PRO A 245 -36.70 -33.89 16.31
CA PRO A 245 -36.21 -34.71 17.41
C PRO A 245 -34.68 -34.88 17.38
N ALA A 246 -34.12 -35.01 18.58
CA ALA A 246 -32.74 -35.38 18.85
C ALA A 246 -32.49 -36.86 18.54
N ASP A 247 -31.43 -37.16 17.81
CA ASP A 247 -30.47 -38.23 18.12
C ASP A 247 -29.47 -38.43 16.96
N ALA A 248 -28.17 -38.36 17.27
CA ALA A 248 -27.12 -39.23 16.72
C ALA A 248 -25.73 -38.73 17.16
N SER A 249 -25.24 -39.31 18.26
CA SER A 249 -23.84 -39.28 18.66
C SER A 249 -22.99 -40.03 17.62
N SER A 250 -22.25 -39.31 16.76
CA SER A 250 -21.19 -39.90 15.94
C SER A 250 -19.81 -39.61 16.57
N LYS A 251 -19.15 -40.69 17.02
CA LYS A 251 -17.75 -40.69 17.42
C LYS A 251 -16.88 -40.66 16.16
N THR A 252 -16.20 -39.56 15.89
CA THR A 252 -15.15 -39.50 14.86
C THR A 252 -13.79 -39.92 15.44
N PRO A 253 -12.98 -40.68 14.69
CA PRO A 253 -11.70 -41.20 15.17
C PRO A 253 -10.62 -40.11 15.19
N ARG A 254 -9.85 -40.06 16.28
CA ARG A 254 -8.62 -39.28 16.39
C ARG A 254 -7.58 -39.82 15.40
N THR A 255 -7.45 -39.17 14.25
CA THR A 255 -6.25 -39.25 13.42
C THR A 255 -5.29 -38.14 13.85
N SER A 256 -4.10 -38.54 14.28
CA SER A 256 -2.97 -37.67 14.55
C SER A 256 -2.40 -37.13 13.24
N THR A 257 -3.06 -36.13 12.68
CA THR A 257 -2.54 -35.35 11.56
C THR A 257 -1.83 -34.15 12.16
N THR A 258 -0.60 -33.91 11.73
CA THR A 258 0.10 -32.62 11.84
C THR A 258 -0.84 -31.53 11.34
N GLY A 259 -1.57 -30.92 12.28
CA GLY A 259 -2.62 -29.96 11.96
C GLY A 259 -2.01 -28.72 11.28
N PRO A 260 -2.76 -28.07 10.39
CA PRO A 260 -2.35 -26.80 9.82
C PRO A 260 -2.02 -25.84 10.96
N LEU A 261 -0.82 -25.27 10.92
CA LEU A 261 -0.37 -24.24 11.86
C LEU A 261 -1.33 -23.05 11.76
N VAL A 262 -2.37 -23.05 12.59
CA VAL A 262 -3.24 -21.90 12.74
C VAL A 262 -2.35 -20.78 13.28
N PRO A 263 -2.19 -19.65 12.56
CA PRO A 263 -1.35 -18.56 13.01
C PRO A 263 -1.80 -18.16 14.41
N SER A 264 -0.85 -18.05 15.33
CA SER A 264 -1.13 -17.75 16.73
C SER A 264 -1.68 -16.32 16.86
N LEU A 265 -2.98 -16.14 16.71
CA LEU A 265 -3.72 -14.87 16.82
C LEU A 265 -3.76 -14.29 18.26
N LYS A 266 -2.83 -14.69 19.14
CA LYS A 266 -2.79 -14.41 20.59
C LYS A 266 -2.84 -12.93 21.00
N SER A 267 -2.82 -11.98 20.05
CA SER A 267 -2.83 -10.54 20.31
C SER A 267 -4.07 -9.79 19.79
N ILE A 268 -5.01 -10.44 19.12
CA ILE A 268 -6.18 -9.73 18.56
C ILE A 268 -7.29 -9.72 19.59
N ARG A 269 -7.66 -8.53 20.06
CA ARG A 269 -8.76 -8.34 20.99
C ARG A 269 -10.06 -8.77 20.27
N PRO A 270 -10.82 -9.76 20.77
CA PRO A 270 -12.00 -10.31 20.06
C PRO A 270 -13.04 -9.25 19.66
N GLY A 271 -13.18 -8.18 20.45
CA GLY A 271 -14.13 -7.10 20.18
C GLY A 271 -13.77 -6.19 18.99
N ALA A 272 -12.53 -6.21 18.50
CA ALA A 272 -12.14 -5.37 17.36
C ALA A 272 -12.72 -5.88 16.03
N LEU A 273 -12.91 -7.20 15.90
CA LEU A 273 -13.49 -7.82 14.71
C LEU A 273 -15.02 -7.71 14.68
N ALA A 274 -15.68 -7.83 15.84
CA ALA A 274 -17.14 -7.85 15.95
C ALA A 274 -17.86 -6.56 15.47
N LEU A 275 -17.12 -5.46 15.29
CA LEU A 275 -17.67 -4.15 14.88
C LEU A 275 -17.50 -3.84 13.40
N THR A 276 -16.84 -4.73 12.65
CA THR A 276 -16.60 -4.56 11.22
C THR A 276 -17.66 -5.31 10.44
N ASP A 277 -18.16 -4.71 9.37
CA ASP A 277 -19.03 -5.41 8.42
C ASP A 277 -18.26 -6.56 7.74
N ASP A 278 -18.82 -7.76 7.78
CA ASP A 278 -18.22 -8.98 7.21
C ASP A 278 -17.91 -8.79 5.71
N SER A 279 -18.74 -8.01 5.00
CA SER A 279 -18.53 -7.72 3.58
C SER A 279 -17.21 -6.96 3.33
N THR A 280 -16.87 -6.03 4.23
CA THR A 280 -15.67 -5.21 4.16
C THR A 280 -14.44 -6.03 4.50
N LEU A 281 -14.52 -6.87 5.54
CA LEU A 281 -13.44 -7.80 5.90
C LEU A 281 -13.17 -8.79 4.76
N PHE A 282 -14.22 -9.40 4.19
CA PHE A 282 -14.11 -10.32 3.07
C PHE A 282 -13.53 -9.65 1.83
N SER A 283 -14.02 -8.46 1.47
CA SER A 283 -13.49 -7.69 0.35
C SER A 283 -12.00 -7.39 0.51
N MET A 284 -11.57 -6.91 1.69
CA MET A 284 -10.16 -6.64 1.90
C MET A 284 -9.30 -7.90 1.97
N TYR A 285 -9.78 -8.99 2.58
CA TYR A 285 -9.08 -10.28 2.60
C TYR A 285 -8.88 -10.79 1.17
N ARG A 286 -9.94 -10.74 0.38
CA ARG A 286 -9.92 -11.14 -1.02
C ARG A 286 -8.89 -10.35 -1.81
N VAL A 287 -8.95 -9.02 -1.76
CA VAL A 287 -8.05 -8.18 -2.58
C VAL A 287 -6.60 -8.22 -2.13
N ASN A 288 -6.33 -8.38 -0.83
CA ASN A 288 -4.96 -8.36 -0.30
C ASN A 288 -4.30 -9.74 -0.23
N VAL A 289 -5.08 -10.83 -0.24
CA VAL A 289 -4.58 -12.19 -0.04
C VAL A 289 -4.96 -13.08 -1.22
N VAL A 290 -6.26 -13.27 -1.48
CA VAL A 290 -6.76 -14.25 -2.45
C VAL A 290 -6.41 -13.85 -3.89
N ASP A 291 -6.70 -12.60 -4.26
CA ASP A 291 -6.50 -12.09 -5.62
C ASP A 291 -5.01 -12.13 -6.04
N PRO A 292 -4.05 -11.66 -5.21
CA PRO A 292 -2.63 -11.83 -5.49
C PRO A 292 -2.22 -13.29 -5.70
N ILE A 293 -2.64 -14.21 -4.83
CA ILE A 293 -2.30 -15.64 -4.95
C ILE A 293 -2.81 -16.20 -6.28
N ALA A 294 -4.05 -15.90 -6.63
CA ALA A 294 -4.65 -16.40 -7.86
C ALA A 294 -3.96 -15.84 -9.12
N ILE A 295 -3.57 -14.56 -9.14
CA ILE A 295 -2.79 -13.97 -10.24
C ILE A 295 -1.39 -14.59 -10.32
N ILE A 296 -0.73 -14.82 -9.18
CA ILE A 296 0.62 -15.42 -9.15
C ILE A 296 0.57 -16.84 -9.72
N ARG A 297 -0.42 -17.64 -9.33
CA ARG A 297 -0.62 -19.00 -9.87
C ARG A 297 -0.91 -18.98 -11.36
N GLU A 298 -1.68 -18.01 -11.84
CA GLU A 298 -1.99 -17.86 -13.26
C GLU A 298 -0.76 -17.50 -14.10
N LEU A 299 0.21 -16.80 -13.52
CA LEU A 299 1.44 -16.33 -14.17
C LEU A 299 2.67 -17.18 -13.81
N GLU A 300 2.49 -18.30 -13.12
CA GLU A 300 3.58 -19.16 -12.61
C GLU A 300 4.44 -19.70 -13.76
N ASP A 301 3.80 -20.05 -14.88
CA ASP A 301 4.45 -20.49 -16.11
C ASP A 301 5.40 -19.43 -16.66
N LEU A 302 4.93 -18.18 -16.82
CA LEU A 302 5.74 -17.06 -17.27
C LEU A 302 6.87 -16.71 -16.31
N LEU A 303 6.63 -16.83 -15.00
CA LEU A 303 7.64 -16.56 -13.98
C LEU A 303 8.72 -17.66 -13.95
N SER A 304 8.46 -18.86 -14.44
CA SER A 304 9.49 -19.92 -14.52
C SER A 304 10.45 -19.72 -15.72
N LEU A 305 10.04 -19.00 -16.77
CA LEU A 305 10.80 -18.86 -18.02
C LEU A 305 12.12 -18.07 -17.92
N PRO A 306 12.26 -17.00 -17.11
CA PRO A 306 13.52 -16.26 -17.00
C PRO A 306 14.67 -17.12 -16.50
N LEU A 307 14.38 -18.16 -15.72
CA LEU A 307 15.37 -19.10 -15.22
C LEU A 307 15.99 -19.92 -16.37
N SER A 308 15.17 -20.41 -17.30
CA SER A 308 15.66 -21.20 -18.45
C SER A 308 16.38 -20.33 -19.49
N THR A 309 16.01 -19.06 -19.60
CA THR A 309 16.61 -18.12 -20.57
C THR A 309 17.83 -17.37 -20.03
N GLY A 310 18.21 -17.58 -18.77
CA GLY A 310 19.32 -16.87 -18.12
C GLY A 310 19.08 -15.37 -17.93
N LYS A 311 17.83 -14.89 -18.11
CA LYS A 311 17.44 -13.48 -17.95
C LYS A 311 17.27 -13.04 -16.49
N GLY A 312 17.55 -13.94 -15.55
CA GLY A 312 17.51 -13.71 -14.11
C GLY A 312 16.46 -14.56 -13.42
N ARG A 313 16.34 -14.40 -12.11
CA ARG A 313 15.30 -15.05 -11.32
C ARG A 313 14.07 -14.17 -11.23
N SER A 314 12.92 -14.78 -11.45
CA SER A 314 11.63 -14.14 -11.28
C SER A 314 11.27 -13.99 -9.82
N ARG A 315 10.49 -12.95 -9.51
CA ARG A 315 10.19 -12.59 -8.13
C ARG A 315 8.74 -12.25 -7.89
N VAL A 316 8.29 -12.51 -6.69
CA VAL A 316 7.02 -12.01 -6.19
C VAL A 316 7.30 -11.09 -5.02
N VAL A 317 6.88 -9.83 -5.12
CA VAL A 317 7.17 -8.79 -4.12
C VAL A 317 5.87 -8.34 -3.46
N PHE A 318 5.67 -8.67 -2.20
CA PHE A 318 4.54 -8.20 -1.41
C PHE A 318 4.88 -6.89 -0.70
N VAL A 319 4.23 -5.79 -1.10
CA VAL A 319 4.37 -4.49 -0.44
C VAL A 319 3.36 -4.37 0.69
N ASN A 320 3.85 -4.50 1.93
CA ASN A 320 3.06 -4.45 3.14
C ASN A 320 3.09 -3.04 3.76
N ASN A 321 2.00 -2.30 3.54
CA ASN A 321 1.78 -0.95 4.07
C ASN A 321 1.25 -0.93 5.51
N HIS A 322 1.41 -2.02 6.26
CA HIS A 322 0.85 -2.13 7.60
C HIS A 322 1.66 -1.27 8.58
N SER A 323 1.23 -0.02 8.80
CA SER A 323 1.74 0.87 9.86
C SER A 323 1.39 0.38 11.27
N GLY A 324 0.68 -0.75 11.41
CA GLY A 324 0.26 -1.34 12.67
C GLY A 324 1.38 -1.97 13.52
N THR A 325 2.63 -1.52 13.38
CA THR A 325 3.68 -1.85 14.34
C THR A 325 3.23 -1.39 15.74
N ILE A 326 3.51 -2.25 16.72
CA ILE A 326 3.08 -2.31 18.14
C ILE A 326 3.17 -1.01 18.99
N GLY A 327 3.52 0.14 18.41
CA GLY A 327 3.72 1.42 19.11
C GLY A 327 2.76 2.56 18.77
N ASP A 328 1.95 2.48 17.71
CA ASP A 328 1.15 3.64 17.26
C ASP A 328 -0.27 3.72 17.86
N SER A 329 -0.70 2.67 18.58
CA SER A 329 -1.96 2.69 19.32
C SER A 329 -1.71 3.14 20.76
N ASP A 330 -2.18 4.32 21.14
CA ASP A 330 -3.01 4.46 22.35
C ASP A 330 -3.46 5.90 22.62
N TYR A 331 -2.84 6.93 22.04
CA TYR A 331 -3.02 8.27 22.62
C TYR A 331 -4.09 9.17 21.99
N THR A 332 -4.54 8.98 20.75
CA THR A 332 -5.57 9.90 20.17
C THR A 332 -6.50 9.29 19.12
N GLU A 333 -6.53 7.96 18.93
CA GLU A 333 -7.37 7.39 17.87
C GLU A 333 -8.85 7.40 18.25
N SER A 334 -9.63 8.03 17.37
CA SER A 334 -11.07 7.96 17.34
C SER A 334 -11.53 6.50 17.36
N SER A 335 -12.71 6.22 17.92
CA SER A 335 -13.25 4.85 18.00
C SER A 335 -13.38 4.17 16.62
N VAL A 336 -13.43 4.95 15.54
CA VAL A 336 -13.47 4.49 14.15
C VAL A 336 -12.10 3.99 13.68
N GLU A 337 -11.02 4.73 13.94
CA GLU A 337 -9.65 4.33 13.56
C GLU A 337 -9.24 3.02 14.24
N ARG A 338 -9.61 2.85 15.52
CA ARG A 338 -9.38 1.60 16.25
C ARG A 338 -10.02 0.37 15.60
N ARG A 339 -11.18 0.51 14.94
CA ARG A 339 -11.82 -0.60 14.21
C ARG A 339 -11.01 -0.96 12.97
N VAL A 340 -10.62 0.05 12.20
CA VAL A 340 -9.84 -0.11 10.97
C VAL A 340 -8.46 -0.73 11.24
N ALA A 341 -7.83 -0.37 12.36
CA ALA A 341 -6.56 -0.94 12.82
C ALA A 341 -6.66 -2.45 13.10
N GLY A 342 -7.77 -2.93 13.64
CA GLY A 342 -8.00 -4.36 13.90
C GLY A 342 -8.02 -5.19 12.62
N ILE A 343 -8.80 -4.74 11.63
CA ILE A 343 -8.96 -5.40 10.32
C ILE A 343 -7.62 -5.45 9.58
N THR A 344 -6.97 -4.30 9.46
CA THR A 344 -5.68 -4.19 8.76
C THR A 344 -4.64 -5.12 9.39
N ARG A 345 -4.62 -5.25 10.72
CA ARG A 345 -3.73 -6.20 11.40
C ARG A 345 -4.04 -7.66 11.08
N VAL A 346 -5.32 -8.04 11.07
CA VAL A 346 -5.74 -9.42 10.72
C VAL A 346 -5.34 -9.75 9.28
N ILE A 347 -5.62 -8.84 8.36
CA ILE A 347 -5.31 -8.99 6.93
C ILE A 347 -3.80 -9.00 6.69
N GLY A 348 -3.05 -8.13 7.37
CA GLY A 348 -1.59 -8.13 7.31
C GLY A 348 -0.99 -9.44 7.82
N THR A 349 -1.55 -10.01 8.89
CA THR A 349 -1.12 -11.32 9.41
C THR A 349 -1.42 -12.43 8.40
N ALA A 350 -2.64 -12.46 7.85
CA ALA A 350 -3.03 -13.44 6.85
C ALA A 350 -2.16 -13.34 5.59
N ARG A 351 -1.86 -12.11 5.16
CA ARG A 351 -0.99 -11.83 4.01
C ARG A 351 0.45 -12.25 4.27
N ALA A 352 0.98 -12.03 5.48
CA ALA A 352 2.32 -12.49 5.86
C ALA A 352 2.42 -14.02 5.86
N GLU A 353 1.41 -14.73 6.36
CA GLU A 353 1.36 -16.20 6.28
C GLU A 353 1.22 -16.68 4.83
N ALA A 354 0.35 -16.06 4.03
CA ALA A 354 0.25 -16.38 2.61
C ALA A 354 1.58 -16.18 1.87
N THR A 355 2.30 -15.11 2.19
CA THR A 355 3.64 -14.83 1.64
C THR A 355 4.63 -15.92 2.04
N ARG A 356 4.60 -16.37 3.30
CA ARG A 356 5.46 -17.45 3.79
C ARG A 356 5.17 -18.78 3.08
N LEU A 357 3.90 -19.15 2.94
CA LEU A 357 3.49 -20.36 2.22
C LEU A 357 3.89 -20.30 0.74
N LEU A 358 3.66 -19.16 0.07
CA LEU A 358 4.09 -18.96 -1.31
C LEU A 358 5.62 -19.03 -1.46
N HIS A 359 6.38 -18.54 -0.48
CA HIS A 359 7.84 -18.64 -0.50
C HIS A 359 8.31 -20.10 -0.48
N GLU A 360 7.68 -20.95 0.34
CA GLU A 360 7.96 -22.39 0.40
C GLU A 360 7.59 -23.09 -0.92
N ASP A 361 6.39 -22.81 -1.44
CA ASP A 361 5.89 -23.42 -2.67
C ASP A 361 6.67 -23.00 -3.93
N LEU A 362 6.84 -21.69 -4.14
CA LEU A 362 7.45 -21.12 -5.34
C LEU A 362 8.98 -21.18 -5.30
N GLY A 363 9.56 -21.25 -4.11
CA GLY A 363 11.00 -21.43 -3.93
C GLY A 363 11.51 -22.74 -4.53
N ALA A 364 10.69 -23.80 -4.53
CA ALA A 364 11.00 -25.07 -5.19
C ALA A 364 11.11 -24.95 -6.72
N ILE A 365 10.43 -23.96 -7.31
CA ILE A 365 10.40 -23.68 -8.76
C ILE A 365 11.49 -22.66 -9.13
N GLY A 366 12.20 -22.10 -8.15
CA GLY A 366 13.23 -21.07 -8.34
C GLY A 366 12.67 -19.67 -8.52
N ILE A 367 11.43 -19.42 -8.09
CA ILE A 367 10.83 -18.09 -8.02
C ILE A 367 10.99 -17.58 -6.58
N ASP A 368 11.63 -16.43 -6.42
CA ASP A 368 11.90 -15.86 -5.10
C ASP A 368 10.71 -15.02 -4.62
N VAL A 369 10.27 -15.21 -3.37
CA VAL A 369 9.19 -14.41 -2.77
C VAL A 369 9.77 -13.49 -1.71
N CYS A 370 9.49 -12.19 -1.84
CA CYS A 370 10.02 -11.13 -0.98
C CYS A 370 8.89 -10.29 -0.39
N GLU A 371 9.10 -9.79 0.82
CA GLU A 371 8.21 -8.87 1.51
C GLU A 371 8.90 -7.50 1.64
N VAL A 372 8.24 -6.43 1.21
CA VAL A 372 8.69 -5.05 1.45
C VAL A 372 7.84 -4.48 2.58
N LEU A 373 8.45 -4.33 3.75
CA LEU A 373 7.83 -3.75 4.94
C LEU A 373 7.91 -2.23 4.85
N VAL A 374 6.77 -1.58 4.76
CA VAL A 374 6.68 -0.13 4.61
C VAL A 374 6.33 0.50 5.95
N GLY A 375 7.15 1.43 6.40
CA GLY A 375 6.83 2.30 7.53
C GLY A 375 5.65 3.23 7.23
N PRO A 376 5.22 4.05 8.21
CA PRO A 376 4.13 5.00 8.02
C PRO A 376 4.37 5.86 6.78
N MET A 377 3.48 5.81 5.79
CA MET A 377 3.62 6.63 4.60
C MET A 377 3.27 8.09 4.91
N ILE A 378 3.95 9.01 4.26
CA ILE A 378 3.56 10.43 4.31
C ILE A 378 2.15 10.52 3.71
N SER A 379 1.17 10.96 4.50
CA SER A 379 -0.19 11.18 4.01
C SER A 379 -0.14 12.20 2.88
N ARG A 380 -0.38 11.75 1.65
CA ARG A 380 -0.49 12.68 0.53
C ARG A 380 -1.70 13.56 0.81
N PRO A 381 -1.57 14.90 0.80
CA PRO A 381 -2.74 15.75 0.83
C PRO A 381 -3.59 15.34 -0.37
N SER A 382 -4.77 14.80 -0.10
CA SER A 382 -5.67 14.43 -1.18
C SER A 382 -6.02 15.72 -1.89
N ASN A 383 -5.45 15.93 -3.08
CA ASN A 383 -5.74 17.09 -3.93
C ASN A 383 -7.19 17.05 -4.49
N SER A 384 -8.14 16.47 -3.75
CA SER A 384 -9.50 16.14 -4.19
C SER A 384 -10.42 17.35 -4.31
N ARG A 385 -9.97 18.57 -4.00
CA ARG A 385 -10.79 19.78 -4.18
C ARG A 385 -9.96 20.95 -4.69
N GLY A 386 -9.92 21.11 -6.00
CA GLY A 386 -9.45 22.35 -6.62
C GLY A 386 -8.79 22.12 -7.95
N HIS A 387 -9.61 22.06 -9.00
CA HIS A 387 -9.19 22.22 -10.37
C HIS A 387 -8.64 23.66 -10.56
N ARG A 388 -7.43 23.94 -10.05
CA ARG A 388 -6.65 25.11 -10.45
C ARG A 388 -5.52 24.61 -11.33
N ARG A 389 -5.59 25.04 -12.59
CA ARG A 389 -4.55 24.93 -13.61
C ARG A 389 -3.20 25.32 -13.00
N SER A 390 -2.42 24.35 -12.51
CA SER A 390 -1.01 24.52 -12.20
C SER A 390 -0.23 23.85 -13.32
N GLY A 391 -0.14 24.57 -14.44
CA GLY A 391 0.82 24.29 -15.48
C GLY A 391 2.10 25.06 -15.14
N SER A 392 2.92 24.52 -14.25
CA SER A 392 4.33 24.90 -14.10
C SER A 392 5.02 23.88 -13.17
N ASP A 393 6.04 23.22 -13.70
CA ASP A 393 7.23 22.76 -12.97
C ASP A 393 7.08 21.74 -11.84
N GLU A 394 6.75 20.50 -12.18
CA GLU A 394 7.15 19.35 -11.35
C GLU A 394 8.52 18.84 -11.79
N SER A 395 9.54 19.64 -11.47
CA SER A 395 10.89 19.19 -11.12
C SER A 395 11.03 19.32 -9.60
N ASN A 396 11.32 18.23 -8.89
CA ASN A 396 11.69 18.24 -7.46
C ASN A 396 10.70 18.85 -6.43
N ASP A 397 9.48 19.20 -6.81
CA ASP A 397 8.59 19.98 -5.94
C ASP A 397 7.63 19.13 -5.05
N SER A 398 8.07 17.95 -4.60
CA SER A 398 7.42 17.24 -3.48
C SER A 398 7.50 18.03 -2.16
N ASN A 399 8.27 19.12 -2.13
CA ASN A 399 8.36 20.03 -1.00
C ASN A 399 7.22 21.05 -0.94
N SER A 400 6.73 21.63 -2.03
CA SER A 400 5.81 22.79 -1.94
C SER A 400 4.42 22.43 -1.39
N GLY A 401 3.85 21.29 -1.80
CA GLY A 401 2.58 20.78 -1.22
C GLY A 401 2.71 20.38 0.26
N ARG A 402 3.90 19.96 0.66
CA ARG A 402 4.24 19.54 2.02
C ARG A 402 4.34 20.73 2.99
N GLN A 403 4.75 21.91 2.50
CA GLN A 403 4.88 23.13 3.30
C GLN A 403 3.54 23.61 3.88
N ARG A 404 2.42 23.46 3.15
CA ARG A 404 1.08 23.88 3.63
C ARG A 404 0.50 22.97 4.72
N ALA A 405 0.62 21.65 4.57
CA ALA A 405 0.05 20.69 5.52
C ALA A 405 0.71 20.74 6.92
N ILE A 406 1.95 21.22 7.01
CA ILE A 406 2.65 21.43 8.29
C ILE A 406 2.18 22.74 8.94
N ALA A 407 1.96 23.80 8.16
CA ALA A 407 1.49 25.10 8.66
C ALA A 407 0.08 25.00 9.27
N ASP A 408 -0.82 24.26 8.63
CA ASP A 408 -2.20 24.09 9.12
C ASP A 408 -2.28 23.27 10.42
N ALA A 409 -1.40 22.27 10.59
CA ALA A 409 -1.36 21.47 11.81
C ALA A 409 -0.89 22.27 13.04
N LEU A 410 0.03 23.22 12.85
CA LEU A 410 0.55 24.08 13.92
C LEU A 410 -0.44 25.19 14.32
N ARG A 411 -1.20 25.75 13.36
CA ARG A 411 -2.14 26.85 13.62
C ARG A 411 -3.35 26.44 14.46
N ASN A 412 -3.78 25.19 14.38
CA ASN A 412 -4.91 24.69 15.19
C ASN A 412 -4.58 24.62 16.69
N GLY A 413 -3.31 24.71 17.09
CA GLY A 413 -2.90 24.74 18.50
C GLY A 413 -2.99 26.11 19.17
N GLU A 414 -2.88 27.22 18.42
CA GLU A 414 -2.71 28.57 19.02
C GLU A 414 -4.02 29.34 19.23
N ARG A 415 -5.18 28.82 18.80
CA ARG A 415 -6.44 29.59 18.75
C ARG A 415 -7.46 29.33 19.88
N ARG A 416 -7.16 28.54 20.90
CA ARG A 416 -8.07 28.38 22.06
C ARG A 416 -7.73 29.38 23.15
N GLY A 417 -8.59 30.40 23.24
CA GLY A 417 -8.51 31.50 24.19
C GLY A 417 -8.77 31.06 25.63
N SER A 418 -8.08 31.76 26.52
CA SER A 418 -7.98 31.57 27.97
C SER A 418 -9.28 31.93 28.71
N SER A 419 -10.08 30.94 29.06
CA SER A 419 -11.02 31.03 30.19
C SER A 419 -11.57 29.64 30.52
N ASP A 420 -10.78 28.82 31.24
CA ASP A 420 -11.19 27.72 32.15
C ASP A 420 -9.95 26.86 32.49
N ILE A 421 -9.17 27.31 33.49
CA ILE A 421 -7.70 27.15 33.47
C ILE A 421 -7.12 25.87 34.11
N GLU A 422 -7.81 25.10 34.96
CA GLU A 422 -7.11 24.06 35.73
C GLU A 422 -7.32 22.59 35.27
N ALA A 423 -8.47 22.25 34.68
CA ALA A 423 -8.68 20.91 34.10
C ALA A 423 -8.20 20.81 32.63
N GLU A 424 -8.08 21.93 31.92
CA GLU A 424 -7.66 21.97 30.51
C GLU A 424 -6.13 21.90 30.34
N GLU A 425 -5.34 22.17 31.39
CA GLU A 425 -3.88 22.24 31.29
C GLU A 425 -3.22 20.88 31.01
N THR A 426 -3.76 19.78 31.56
CA THR A 426 -3.23 18.43 31.30
C THR A 426 -3.55 17.94 29.90
N ASP A 427 -4.73 18.25 29.39
CA ASP A 427 -5.15 17.89 28.03
C ASP A 427 -4.36 18.68 26.99
N ASN A 428 -4.11 19.96 27.23
CA ASN A 428 -3.26 20.79 26.37
C ASN A 428 -1.81 20.27 26.32
N LYS A 429 -1.23 19.82 27.44
CA LYS A 429 0.12 19.22 27.44
C LYS A 429 0.17 17.92 26.64
N GLN A 430 -0.83 17.06 26.77
CA GLN A 430 -0.92 15.83 25.97
C GLN A 430 -1.09 16.13 24.48
N LEU A 431 -1.89 17.14 24.13
CA LEU A 431 -2.11 17.56 22.75
C LEU A 431 -0.86 18.17 22.12
N VAL A 432 -0.09 18.96 22.87
CA VAL A 432 1.20 19.49 22.39
C VAL A 432 2.22 18.35 22.23
N LEU A 433 2.26 17.39 23.15
CA LEU A 433 3.14 16.23 23.04
C LEU A 433 2.75 15.34 21.86
N SER A 434 1.46 15.08 21.63
CA SER A 434 1.00 14.29 20.50
C SER A 434 1.28 14.99 19.17
N GLN A 435 1.13 16.31 19.09
CA GLN A 435 1.54 17.09 17.92
C GLN A 435 3.05 17.03 17.67
N ARG A 436 3.88 17.13 18.71
CA ARG A 436 5.34 16.99 18.59
C ARG A 436 5.73 15.58 18.17
N LEU A 437 5.12 14.55 18.74
CA LEU A 437 5.34 13.16 18.35
C LEU A 437 4.86 12.89 16.91
N ALA A 438 3.74 13.48 16.49
CA ALA A 438 3.26 13.40 15.11
C ALA A 438 4.21 14.11 14.13
N MET A 439 4.83 15.22 14.54
CA MET A 439 5.89 15.86 13.75
C MET A 439 7.15 14.99 13.66
N ILE A 440 7.54 14.35 14.76
CA ILE A 440 8.66 13.41 14.76
C ILE A 440 8.32 12.19 13.91
N SER A 441 7.13 11.59 14.01
CA SER A 441 6.77 10.43 13.18
C SER A 441 6.77 10.77 11.69
N ARG A 442 6.39 12.00 11.32
CA ARG A 442 6.52 12.51 9.93
C ARG A 442 7.96 12.59 9.44
N ILE A 443 8.94 12.86 10.30
CA ILE A 443 10.37 12.81 9.91
C ILE A 443 10.79 11.39 9.48
N TRP A 444 10.09 10.36 9.97
CA TRP A 444 10.43 8.96 9.75
C TRP A 444 9.47 8.31 8.75
N ALA A 445 8.54 9.10 8.23
CA ALA A 445 7.54 8.64 7.30
C ALA A 445 8.16 8.37 5.92
N VAL A 446 7.68 7.31 5.30
CA VAL A 446 8.17 6.79 4.02
C VAL A 446 7.56 7.61 2.89
N ASP A 447 8.42 8.10 2.00
CA ASP A 447 8.02 8.69 0.74
C ASP A 447 7.97 7.63 -0.38
N ASP A 448 7.25 7.93 -1.46
CA ASP A 448 7.10 7.06 -2.62
C ASP A 448 8.44 6.73 -3.28
N ALA A 449 9.39 7.67 -3.25
CA ALA A 449 10.74 7.45 -3.78
C ALA A 449 11.51 6.39 -2.98
N LEU A 450 11.39 6.41 -1.65
CA LEU A 450 12.04 5.42 -0.78
C LEU A 450 11.38 4.04 -0.96
N LEU A 451 10.04 4.01 -1.01
CA LEU A 451 9.29 2.80 -1.31
C LEU A 451 9.68 2.22 -2.67
N PHE A 452 9.74 3.05 -3.71
CA PHE A 452 10.17 2.65 -5.03
C PHE A 452 11.59 2.09 -5.02
N SER A 453 12.52 2.75 -4.31
CA SER A 453 13.89 2.26 -4.17
C SER A 453 13.94 0.88 -3.51
N ALA A 454 13.15 0.65 -2.46
CA ALA A 454 13.05 -0.64 -1.78
C ALA A 454 12.46 -1.73 -2.69
N VAL A 455 11.36 -1.43 -3.39
CA VAL A 455 10.72 -2.37 -4.34
C VAL A 455 11.63 -2.68 -5.52
N ARG A 456 12.25 -1.66 -6.11
CA ARG A 456 13.22 -1.83 -7.20
C ARG A 456 14.37 -2.72 -6.76
N ARG A 457 14.89 -2.50 -5.55
CA ARG A 457 15.92 -3.35 -4.98
C ARG A 457 15.41 -4.78 -4.79
N ALA A 458 14.21 -4.99 -4.27
CA ALA A 458 13.62 -6.31 -4.16
C ALA A 458 13.52 -7.03 -5.52
N ILE A 459 13.27 -6.30 -6.62
CA ILE A 459 13.25 -6.83 -7.99
C ILE A 459 14.66 -7.12 -8.54
N GLU A 460 15.62 -6.23 -8.30
CA GLU A 460 16.95 -6.26 -8.92
C GLU A 460 18.05 -6.92 -8.06
N ASP A 461 17.85 -7.16 -6.75
CA ASP A 461 18.90 -7.61 -5.82
C ASP A 461 19.45 -8.98 -6.24
N ARG A 462 20.76 -9.11 -6.47
CA ARG A 462 21.35 -10.39 -6.89
C ARG A 462 21.09 -11.53 -5.90
N TYR A 463 20.92 -11.19 -4.62
CA TYR A 463 20.58 -12.13 -3.57
C TYR A 463 19.22 -11.78 -2.98
N PRO A 464 18.16 -12.51 -3.38
CA PRO A 464 16.83 -12.26 -2.88
C PRO A 464 16.83 -12.40 -1.35
N ARG A 465 16.20 -11.44 -0.68
CA ARG A 465 15.96 -11.52 0.76
C ARG A 465 14.49 -11.70 0.98
N TYR A 466 14.17 -12.43 2.04
CA TYR A 466 12.79 -12.60 2.44
C TYR A 466 12.13 -11.25 2.80
N ARG A 467 12.88 -10.32 3.40
CA ARG A 467 12.38 -9.01 3.82
C ARG A 467 13.28 -7.88 3.36
N HIS A 468 12.64 -6.81 2.91
CA HIS A 468 13.22 -5.50 2.64
C HIS A 468 12.48 -4.45 3.45
N HIS A 469 13.18 -3.41 3.89
CA HIS A 469 12.60 -2.35 4.71
C HIS A 469 12.54 -1.04 3.93
N ALA A 470 11.34 -0.46 3.82
CA ALA A 470 11.15 0.92 3.40
C ALA A 470 10.89 1.77 4.65
N GLY A 471 11.92 2.50 5.09
CA GLY A 471 11.87 3.35 6.28
C GLY A 471 12.47 2.72 7.54
N LEU A 472 12.69 3.56 8.55
CA LEU A 472 13.41 3.18 9.76
C LEU A 472 12.54 2.41 10.77
N SER A 473 11.24 2.71 10.84
CA SER A 473 10.30 2.01 11.73
C SER A 473 10.29 0.48 11.55
N PRO A 474 10.05 -0.07 10.34
CA PRO A 474 10.04 -1.52 10.14
C PRO A 474 11.41 -2.16 10.38
N LEU A 475 12.50 -1.42 10.14
CA LEU A 475 13.86 -1.87 10.42
C LEU A 475 14.10 -2.03 11.92
N VAL A 476 13.75 -1.01 12.72
CA VAL A 476 13.85 -1.06 14.18
C VAL A 476 12.97 -2.17 14.75
N ALA A 477 11.75 -2.34 14.22
CA ALA A 477 10.86 -3.43 14.60
C ALA A 477 11.50 -4.79 14.36
N SER A 478 12.11 -5.00 13.18
CA SER A 478 12.78 -6.26 12.85
C SER A 478 14.03 -6.51 13.71
N ILE A 479 14.84 -5.49 13.99
CA ILE A 479 15.99 -5.62 14.91
C ILE A 479 15.50 -5.99 16.32
N ALA A 480 14.42 -5.37 16.77
CA ALA A 480 13.80 -5.64 18.06
C ALA A 480 13.08 -7.01 18.12
N GLU A 481 12.91 -7.71 17.00
CA GLU A 481 12.43 -9.09 16.96
C GLU A 481 13.60 -10.09 16.95
N VAL A 482 14.66 -9.79 16.21
CA VAL A 482 15.80 -10.71 16.00
C VAL A 482 16.79 -10.69 17.18
N THR A 483 16.92 -9.58 17.91
CA THR A 483 17.91 -9.48 18.99
C THR A 483 17.51 -10.37 20.17
N PRO A 484 18.28 -11.43 20.52
CA PRO A 484 18.03 -12.23 21.72
C PRO A 484 18.12 -11.31 22.95
N GLY A 485 17.09 -11.33 23.80
CA GLY A 485 16.95 -10.37 24.90
C GLY A 485 16.22 -9.07 24.55
N ALA A 486 15.63 -8.95 23.36
CA ALA A 486 14.83 -7.77 22.99
C ALA A 486 13.66 -7.47 23.95
N GLY A 487 13.19 -8.45 24.72
CA GLY A 487 12.28 -8.20 25.84
C GLY A 487 12.86 -7.21 26.86
N ILE A 488 14.15 -7.33 27.17
CA ILE A 488 14.90 -6.44 28.05
C ILE A 488 15.09 -5.07 27.40
N VAL A 489 15.47 -5.00 26.12
CA VAL A 489 15.63 -3.72 25.40
C VAL A 489 14.28 -2.99 25.30
N LYS A 490 13.18 -3.70 25.04
CA LYS A 490 11.82 -3.15 25.09
C LYS A 490 11.45 -2.68 26.50
N MET A 491 11.85 -3.41 27.54
CA MET A 491 11.60 -3.02 28.93
C MET A 491 12.40 -1.76 29.31
N ILE A 492 13.68 -1.69 28.93
CA ILE A 492 14.56 -0.52 29.14
C ILE A 492 14.06 0.67 28.34
N GLY A 493 13.68 0.48 27.07
CA GLY A 493 13.08 1.54 26.25
C GLY A 493 11.80 2.10 26.88
N ARG A 494 10.89 1.22 27.33
CA ARG A 494 9.68 1.63 28.06
C ARG A 494 10.01 2.33 29.38
N TRP A 495 11.06 1.89 30.08
CA TRP A 495 11.52 2.53 31.31
C TRP A 495 12.13 3.91 31.04
N PHE A 496 12.95 4.06 30.01
CA PHE A 496 13.57 5.33 29.61
C PHE A 496 12.52 6.33 29.15
N VAL A 497 11.58 5.89 28.31
CA VAL A 497 10.42 6.72 27.90
C VAL A 497 9.59 7.09 29.13
N ARG A 498 9.24 6.14 30.02
CA ARG A 498 8.54 6.50 31.27
C ARG A 498 9.32 7.50 32.12
N ARG A 499 10.65 7.39 32.19
CA ARG A 499 11.50 8.26 33.00
C ARG A 499 11.70 9.64 32.39
N LEU A 500 11.73 9.76 31.06
CA LEU A 500 11.80 11.03 30.34
C LEU A 500 10.46 11.77 30.33
N PHE A 501 9.35 11.03 30.32
CA PHE A 501 8.01 11.59 30.17
C PHE A 501 7.17 11.61 31.45
N MET A 502 7.65 11.07 32.57
CA MET A 502 6.98 11.30 33.86
C MET A 502 7.41 12.66 34.43
N PRO A 503 6.45 13.57 34.72
CA PRO A 503 6.75 14.80 35.42
C PRO A 503 7.32 14.45 36.80
N ARG A 504 8.51 14.97 37.11
CA ARG A 504 9.00 14.99 38.49
C ARG A 504 8.02 15.84 39.29
N LYS A 505 7.30 15.19 40.20
CA LYS A 505 6.49 15.88 41.21
C LYS A 505 7.37 16.70 42.13
#